data_AF-A0A2S1LNP1-F1
#
_entry.id   AF-A0A2S1LNP1-F1
#
_cell.length_a   1.000
_cell.length_b   1.000
_cell.length_c   1.000
_cell.angle_alpha   90.00
_cell.angle_beta   90.00
_cell.angle_gamma   90.00
#
_symmetry.space_group_name_H-M   'P 1'
#
loop_
_entity.id
_entity.type
_entity.pdbx_description
1 polymer ?
#
loop_
_entity_poly.entity_id
_entity_poly.type
_entity_poly.pdbx_seq_one_letter_code
_entity_poly.pdbx_strand_id
1 'polypeptide(L)'
;MRFFRKIKKIILGRNKRVIEPDYYEQLFVHNTYWNTPQPNDEEILRFKIIHNFIEYLKSDFSLKKEDRLKILDLGSGRGWLSSLLSNYGTVLGVEPVAKVVDHAKKMFPNLNFVCGTSTDLLKITDHAQYDLIVSSEVIEHIVDEAKPGFMNDIKRLLNDNGFLIITTPRKEAEIEWNAYVLPGQPVEDWITELELEKLATENSFRVIKKERLAIPPLQELQALKYINSGYFKKYKMRIQISVIVPCYNQGIFLNEALKSVFDQTYFDWECIIINDGSTDNTQEIAELWVKKDRRFSCITQLNSGLCAARNAGIEKAIGVYILPLDADDKIGRDYLQLAMQAFENEPSLKLVYCKAEKFGFESGPWMLEDFSLKALATENMIFCSAVYKKEDWLAIGGYDKNMKFGLEDWEFWISLLKNGGSLLCLEYIGFFYQVKPISMVKLLNQEKRKYLFNYLSIKHADFFVNQLGSFQQLIIDRDHSEANFYAKTKSRKFIVDFITVSFFSFSIFKKYKK
;
A
#
# COMPACT_ATOMS: atom_id res chain seq x y z
N MET A 1 5.83 -45.46 27.87
CA MET A 1 5.22 -44.96 26.61
C MET A 1 3.81 -45.49 26.27
N ARG A 2 3.36 -46.68 26.73
CA ARG A 2 1.96 -47.13 26.52
C ARG A 2 0.93 -46.52 27.48
N PHE A 3 1.36 -45.95 28.61
CA PHE A 3 0.49 -45.34 29.62
C PHE A 3 -0.03 -43.94 29.22
N PHE A 4 0.78 -43.14 28.50
CA PHE A 4 0.39 -41.82 27.99
C PHE A 4 -0.60 -41.86 26.81
N ARG A 5 -0.67 -42.98 26.07
CA ARG A 5 -1.65 -43.16 24.98
C ARG A 5 -3.07 -43.41 25.49
N LYS A 6 -3.24 -43.94 26.71
CA LYS A 6 -4.57 -44.23 27.29
C LYS A 6 -5.20 -43.00 27.94
N ILE A 7 -4.40 -42.06 28.43
CA ILE A 7 -4.88 -40.82 29.07
C ILE A 7 -5.32 -39.77 28.01
N LYS A 8 -4.68 -39.73 26.83
CA LYS A 8 -5.11 -38.86 25.72
C LYS A 8 -6.48 -39.24 25.12
N LYS A 9 -6.90 -40.50 25.30
CA LYS A 9 -8.21 -41.02 24.82
C LYS A 9 -9.36 -40.81 25.82
N ILE A 10 -9.06 -40.44 27.07
CA ILE A 10 -10.05 -40.28 28.15
C ILE A 10 -10.34 -38.80 28.44
N ILE A 11 -9.43 -37.88 28.10
CA ILE A 11 -9.61 -36.43 28.31
C ILE A 11 -10.23 -35.72 27.08
N LEU A 12 -10.20 -36.33 25.89
CA LEU A 12 -10.94 -35.86 24.71
C LEU A 12 -12.33 -36.48 24.64
N GLY A 13 -13.09 -36.31 25.72
CA GLY A 13 -14.51 -36.61 25.75
C GLY A 13 -15.26 -35.80 24.70
N ARG A 14 -15.87 -36.51 23.73
CA ARG A 14 -17.10 -36.13 23.01
C ARG A 14 -17.18 -34.68 22.52
N ASN A 15 -16.39 -34.29 21.52
CA ASN A 15 -16.85 -33.27 20.58
C ASN A 15 -17.67 -33.96 19.49
N LYS A 16 -18.97 -33.65 19.42
CA LYS A 16 -19.85 -34.02 18.31
C LYS A 16 -19.13 -33.65 17.00
N ARG A 17 -18.93 -34.61 16.10
CA ARG A 17 -18.54 -34.29 14.71
C ARG A 17 -19.65 -33.41 14.15
N VAL A 18 -19.34 -32.15 13.83
CA VAL A 18 -20.26 -31.28 13.09
C VAL A 18 -20.45 -31.94 11.71
N ILE A 19 -21.70 -32.15 11.31
CA ILE A 19 -22.02 -32.67 9.99
C ILE A 19 -21.71 -31.54 9.00
N GLU A 20 -20.99 -31.83 7.92
CA GLU A 20 -20.44 -30.81 7.01
C GLU A 20 -21.46 -29.78 6.48
N PRO A 21 -22.67 -30.20 6.04
CA PRO A 21 -23.76 -29.27 5.76
C PRO A 21 -24.12 -28.29 6.89
N ASP A 22 -24.10 -28.76 8.15
CA ASP A 22 -24.40 -27.91 9.31
C ASP A 22 -23.28 -26.88 9.52
N TYR A 23 -22.02 -27.24 9.23
CA TYR A 23 -20.89 -26.32 9.34
C TYR A 23 -21.06 -25.13 8.39
N TYR A 24 -21.26 -25.38 7.10
CA TYR A 24 -21.40 -24.33 6.10
C TYR A 24 -22.69 -23.53 6.26
N GLU A 25 -23.78 -24.14 6.74
CA GLU A 25 -24.97 -23.38 7.13
C GLU A 25 -24.64 -22.40 8.27
N GLN A 26 -23.99 -22.86 9.34
CA GLN A 26 -23.60 -21.97 10.44
C GLN A 26 -22.66 -20.85 9.98
N LEU A 27 -21.73 -21.17 9.09
CA LEU A 27 -20.77 -20.22 8.54
C LEU A 27 -21.44 -19.18 7.65
N PHE A 28 -22.20 -19.57 6.61
CA PHE A 28 -22.68 -18.63 5.62
C PHE A 28 -24.05 -18.02 5.92
N VAL A 29 -24.88 -18.69 6.73
CA VAL A 29 -26.26 -18.24 7.03
C VAL A 29 -26.36 -17.60 8.40
N HIS A 30 -25.69 -18.12 9.43
CA HIS A 30 -25.92 -17.68 10.81
C HIS A 30 -24.79 -16.79 11.36
N ASN A 31 -23.58 -16.88 10.82
CA ASN A 31 -22.46 -16.07 11.27
C ASN A 31 -22.57 -14.62 10.76
N THR A 32 -22.63 -13.64 11.66
CA THR A 32 -22.83 -12.22 11.31
C THR A 32 -21.69 -11.58 10.51
N TYR A 33 -20.50 -12.16 10.54
CA TYR A 33 -19.34 -11.69 9.76
C TYR A 33 -19.41 -12.20 8.32
N TRP A 34 -19.62 -13.50 8.16
CA TRP A 34 -19.66 -14.15 6.85
C TRP A 34 -20.99 -13.97 6.13
N ASN A 35 -22.11 -13.79 6.85
CA ASN A 35 -23.42 -13.53 6.27
C ASN A 35 -23.57 -12.03 5.90
N THR A 36 -22.80 -11.57 4.91
CA THR A 36 -22.95 -10.22 4.35
C THR A 36 -22.86 -10.24 2.82
N PRO A 37 -23.59 -9.40 2.08
CA PRO A 37 -23.49 -9.38 0.62
C PRO A 37 -22.15 -8.85 0.10
N GLN A 38 -21.40 -8.14 0.93
CA GLN A 38 -20.09 -7.61 0.56
C GLN A 38 -19.00 -8.66 0.85
N PRO A 39 -17.99 -8.80 -0.02
CA PRO A 39 -16.80 -9.55 0.32
C PRO A 39 -16.05 -8.90 1.50
N ASN A 40 -15.40 -9.72 2.33
CA ASN A 40 -14.42 -9.27 3.31
C ASN A 40 -13.05 -8.98 2.64
N ASP A 41 -12.07 -8.51 3.41
CA ASP A 41 -10.77 -8.09 2.87
C ASP A 41 -10.01 -9.23 2.17
N GLU A 42 -10.03 -10.44 2.73
CA GLU A 42 -9.40 -11.62 2.11
C GLU A 42 -10.09 -11.97 0.79
N GLU A 43 -11.42 -11.91 0.77
CA GLU A 43 -12.24 -12.14 -0.42
C GLU A 43 -12.01 -11.07 -1.50
N ILE A 44 -11.81 -9.81 -1.12
CA ILE A 44 -11.46 -8.70 -2.04
C ILE A 44 -10.08 -8.92 -2.64
N LEU A 45 -9.07 -9.25 -1.83
CA LEU A 45 -7.72 -9.52 -2.32
C LEU A 45 -7.71 -10.69 -3.30
N ARG A 46 -8.47 -11.75 -2.98
CA ARG A 46 -8.65 -12.90 -3.87
C ARG A 46 -9.34 -12.48 -5.18
N PHE A 47 -10.41 -11.70 -5.10
CA PHE A 47 -11.10 -11.20 -6.29
C PHE A 47 -10.21 -10.32 -7.16
N LYS A 48 -9.30 -9.52 -6.59
CA LYS A 48 -8.35 -8.69 -7.36
C LYS A 48 -7.49 -9.55 -8.29
N ILE A 49 -7.04 -10.72 -7.84
CA ILE A 49 -6.28 -11.66 -8.67
C ILE A 49 -7.18 -12.30 -9.72
N ILE A 50 -8.37 -12.79 -9.33
CA ILE A 50 -9.35 -13.38 -10.25
C ILE A 50 -9.70 -12.37 -11.37
N HIS A 51 -9.96 -11.12 -11.02
CA HIS A 51 -10.19 -10.02 -11.95
C HIS A 51 -9.02 -9.83 -12.91
N ASN A 52 -7.79 -9.73 -12.41
CA ASN A 52 -6.61 -9.58 -13.27
C ASN A 52 -6.44 -10.76 -14.23
N PHE A 53 -6.83 -11.98 -13.80
CA PHE A 53 -6.82 -13.16 -14.67
C PHE A 53 -7.89 -13.04 -15.75
N ILE A 54 -9.12 -12.65 -15.41
CA ILE A 54 -10.19 -12.44 -16.40
C ILE A 54 -9.78 -11.39 -17.45
N GLU A 55 -9.19 -10.27 -17.02
CA GLU A 55 -8.73 -9.22 -17.95
C GLU A 55 -7.59 -9.72 -18.85
N TYR A 56 -6.64 -10.48 -18.30
CA TYR A 56 -5.58 -11.14 -19.07
C TYR A 56 -6.13 -12.11 -20.12
N LEU A 57 -7.15 -12.90 -19.77
CA LEU A 57 -7.80 -13.81 -20.71
C LEU A 57 -8.52 -13.07 -21.84
N LYS A 58 -9.16 -11.94 -21.54
CA LYS A 58 -9.80 -11.08 -22.55
C LYS A 58 -8.80 -10.45 -23.50
N SER A 59 -7.66 -9.97 -23.00
CA SER A 59 -6.65 -9.30 -23.81
C SER A 59 -5.88 -10.29 -24.69
N ASP A 60 -5.35 -11.36 -24.09
CA ASP A 60 -4.29 -12.17 -24.70
C ASP A 60 -4.83 -13.46 -25.32
N PHE A 61 -6.02 -13.91 -24.90
CA PHE A 61 -6.65 -15.12 -25.39
C PHE A 61 -7.99 -14.87 -26.09
N SER A 62 -8.33 -13.59 -26.33
CA SER A 62 -9.57 -13.17 -26.99
C SER A 62 -10.83 -13.81 -26.39
N LEU A 63 -10.84 -14.02 -25.06
CA LEU A 63 -12.02 -14.45 -24.34
C LEU A 63 -13.16 -13.45 -24.63
N LYS A 64 -14.14 -13.89 -25.45
CA LYS A 64 -15.27 -13.12 -26.04
C LYS A 64 -15.20 -11.61 -25.84
N LYS A 65 -14.67 -10.88 -26.84
CA LYS A 65 -14.54 -9.41 -26.80
C LYS A 65 -15.88 -8.66 -26.85
N GLU A 66 -16.94 -9.27 -27.39
CA GLU A 66 -18.21 -8.58 -27.71
C GLU A 66 -19.48 -9.25 -27.11
N ASP A 67 -19.35 -10.38 -26.40
CA ASP A 67 -20.46 -11.11 -25.76
C ASP A 67 -20.28 -11.22 -24.23
N ARG A 68 -21.39 -11.23 -23.47
CA ARG A 68 -21.38 -11.56 -22.03
C ARG A 68 -20.97 -13.02 -21.85
N LEU A 69 -19.94 -13.29 -21.03
CA LEU A 69 -19.45 -14.64 -20.76
C LEU A 69 -20.52 -15.51 -20.11
N LYS A 70 -20.51 -16.82 -20.38
CA LYS A 70 -21.24 -17.80 -19.56
C LYS A 70 -20.28 -18.35 -18.50
N ILE A 71 -20.52 -17.96 -17.26
CA ILE A 71 -19.60 -18.19 -16.13
C ILE A 71 -20.23 -19.16 -15.15
N LEU A 72 -19.43 -20.11 -14.67
CA LEU A 72 -19.76 -20.97 -13.53
C LEU A 72 -18.92 -20.57 -12.32
N ASP A 73 -19.58 -20.29 -11.21
CA ASP A 73 -18.95 -20.11 -9.90
C ASP A 73 -19.16 -21.39 -9.08
N LEU A 74 -18.15 -22.27 -9.07
CA LEU A 74 -18.17 -23.54 -8.34
C LEU A 74 -17.77 -23.29 -6.89
N GLY A 75 -18.60 -23.76 -5.94
CA GLY A 75 -18.41 -23.47 -4.52
C GLY A 75 -18.80 -22.03 -4.17
N SER A 76 -19.91 -21.55 -4.73
CA SER A 76 -20.31 -20.13 -4.65
C SER A 76 -20.58 -19.61 -3.23
N GLY A 77 -20.73 -20.51 -2.23
CA GLY A 77 -21.04 -20.15 -0.86
C GLY A 77 -22.26 -19.23 -0.79
N ARG A 78 -22.12 -18.09 -0.12
CA ARG A 78 -23.20 -17.08 -0.03
C ARG A 78 -23.42 -16.26 -1.31
N GLY A 79 -22.61 -16.45 -2.36
CA GLY A 79 -22.80 -15.81 -3.67
C GLY A 79 -22.11 -14.46 -3.89
N TRP A 80 -21.22 -14.02 -2.99
CA TRP A 80 -20.49 -12.75 -3.15
C TRP A 80 -19.63 -12.72 -4.42
N LEU A 81 -18.93 -13.82 -4.72
CA LEU A 81 -18.07 -13.93 -5.90
C LEU A 81 -18.92 -14.00 -7.16
N SER A 82 -20.00 -14.80 -7.16
CA SER A 82 -21.02 -14.81 -8.22
C SER A 82 -21.51 -13.41 -8.56
N SER A 83 -21.77 -12.56 -7.55
CA SER A 83 -22.17 -11.17 -7.76
C SER A 83 -21.11 -10.34 -8.45
N LEU A 84 -19.83 -10.49 -8.08
CA LEU A 84 -18.75 -9.75 -8.73
C LEU A 84 -18.48 -10.25 -10.16
N LEU A 85 -18.57 -11.56 -10.37
CA LEU A 85 -18.43 -12.20 -11.68
C LEU A 85 -19.54 -11.79 -12.65
N SER A 86 -20.71 -11.41 -12.14
CA SER A 86 -21.84 -10.97 -12.98
C SER A 86 -21.54 -9.72 -13.82
N ASN A 87 -20.50 -8.96 -13.47
CA ASN A 87 -20.00 -7.85 -14.29
C ASN A 87 -19.37 -8.30 -15.62
N TYR A 88 -18.95 -9.58 -15.71
CA TYR A 88 -18.31 -10.14 -16.91
C TYR A 88 -19.27 -10.99 -17.74
N GLY A 89 -20.42 -11.40 -17.18
CA GLY A 89 -21.42 -12.12 -17.94
C GLY A 89 -22.52 -12.79 -17.10
N THR A 90 -23.19 -13.77 -17.70
CA THR A 90 -24.22 -14.56 -17.04
C THR A 90 -23.57 -15.59 -16.13
N VAL A 91 -23.89 -15.54 -14.84
CA VAL A 91 -23.30 -16.40 -13.81
C VAL A 91 -24.33 -17.42 -13.32
N LEU A 92 -23.88 -18.68 -13.20
CA LEU A 92 -24.51 -19.69 -12.36
C LEU A 92 -23.62 -19.97 -11.16
N GLY A 93 -24.12 -19.70 -9.95
CA GLY A 93 -23.49 -20.13 -8.71
C GLY A 93 -23.91 -21.54 -8.32
N VAL A 94 -22.96 -22.37 -7.91
CA VAL A 94 -23.19 -23.76 -7.51
C VAL A 94 -22.64 -23.99 -6.13
N GLU A 95 -23.47 -24.51 -5.24
CA GLU A 95 -23.14 -24.70 -3.83
C GLU A 95 -23.76 -26.01 -3.31
N PRO A 96 -23.00 -26.92 -2.70
CA PRO A 96 -23.52 -28.22 -2.25
C PRO A 96 -24.57 -28.14 -1.13
N VAL A 97 -24.58 -27.06 -0.35
CA VAL A 97 -25.50 -26.93 0.80
C VAL A 97 -26.76 -26.14 0.45
N ALA A 98 -27.90 -26.84 0.34
CA ALA A 98 -29.18 -26.27 -0.10
C ALA A 98 -29.60 -25.00 0.68
N LYS A 99 -29.39 -24.96 2.00
CA LYS A 99 -29.72 -23.79 2.81
C LYS A 99 -28.81 -22.58 2.52
N VAL A 100 -27.55 -22.82 2.15
CA VAL A 100 -26.62 -21.77 1.73
C VAL A 100 -27.04 -21.23 0.36
N VAL A 101 -27.49 -22.11 -0.56
CA VAL A 101 -28.09 -21.70 -1.85
C VAL A 101 -29.34 -20.84 -1.64
N ASP A 102 -30.27 -21.26 -0.78
CA ASP A 102 -31.47 -20.47 -0.47
C ASP A 102 -31.13 -19.10 0.11
N HIS A 103 -30.06 -19.05 0.90
CA HIS A 103 -29.54 -17.81 1.45
C HIS A 103 -28.90 -16.91 0.39
N ALA A 104 -28.07 -17.47 -0.50
CA ALA A 104 -27.49 -16.77 -1.64
C ALA A 104 -28.57 -16.19 -2.58
N LYS A 105 -29.64 -16.94 -2.86
CA LYS A 105 -30.80 -16.47 -3.65
C LYS A 105 -31.50 -15.28 -3.00
N LYS A 106 -31.63 -15.27 -1.67
CA LYS A 106 -32.20 -14.12 -0.95
C LYS A 106 -31.27 -12.90 -1.00
N MET A 107 -29.96 -13.14 -0.91
CA MET A 107 -28.93 -12.10 -0.91
C MET A 107 -28.74 -11.46 -2.29
N PHE A 108 -28.83 -12.26 -3.35
CA PHE A 108 -28.64 -11.84 -4.73
C PHE A 108 -29.79 -12.33 -5.62
N PRO A 109 -31.00 -11.75 -5.51
CA PRO A 109 -32.21 -12.24 -6.19
C PRO A 109 -32.16 -12.17 -7.71
N ASN A 110 -31.20 -11.43 -8.27
CA ASN A 110 -31.01 -11.27 -9.72
C ASN A 110 -30.01 -12.29 -10.32
N LEU A 111 -29.46 -13.20 -9.51
CA LEU A 111 -28.50 -14.21 -9.93
C LEU A 111 -29.08 -15.61 -9.79
N ASN A 112 -28.55 -16.55 -10.56
CA ASN A 112 -28.98 -17.94 -10.54
C ASN A 112 -28.06 -18.76 -9.63
N PHE A 113 -28.66 -19.52 -8.72
CA PHE A 113 -27.95 -20.46 -7.86
C PHE A 113 -28.63 -21.83 -7.88
N VAL A 114 -27.83 -22.89 -7.92
CA VAL A 114 -28.30 -24.28 -7.84
C VAL A 114 -27.57 -25.05 -6.75
N CYS A 115 -28.29 -25.95 -6.10
CA CYS A 115 -27.72 -26.86 -5.11
C CYS A 115 -27.05 -28.04 -5.81
N GLY A 116 -25.78 -28.30 -5.52
CA GLY A 116 -25.07 -29.46 -6.03
C GLY A 116 -23.57 -29.26 -6.18
N THR A 117 -22.94 -30.23 -6.83
CA THR A 117 -21.50 -30.25 -7.16
C THR A 117 -21.29 -30.23 -8.67
N SER A 118 -20.03 -30.17 -9.14
CA SER A 118 -19.69 -30.34 -10.56
C SER A 118 -20.25 -31.64 -11.14
N THR A 119 -20.23 -32.73 -10.37
CA THR A 119 -20.78 -34.02 -10.77
C THR A 119 -22.30 -33.97 -10.93
N ASP A 120 -23.00 -33.23 -10.08
CA ASP A 120 -24.46 -33.10 -10.18
C ASP A 120 -24.88 -32.28 -11.40
N LEU A 121 -24.11 -31.23 -11.73
CA LEU A 121 -24.34 -30.45 -12.96
C LEU A 121 -24.24 -31.32 -14.22
N LEU A 122 -23.29 -32.26 -14.25
CA LEU A 122 -23.12 -33.18 -15.39
C LEU A 122 -24.26 -34.19 -15.55
N LYS A 123 -25.08 -34.42 -14.51
CA LYS A 123 -26.27 -35.29 -14.59
C LYS A 123 -27.48 -34.56 -15.20
N ILE A 124 -27.50 -33.23 -15.10
CA ILE A 124 -28.66 -32.40 -15.49
C ILE A 124 -28.39 -31.58 -16.75
N THR A 125 -27.16 -31.58 -17.27
CA THR A 125 -26.79 -30.83 -18.47
C THR A 125 -26.32 -31.79 -19.56
N ASP A 126 -27.08 -31.92 -20.65
CA ASP A 126 -26.61 -32.67 -21.82
C ASP A 126 -25.55 -31.87 -22.60
N HIS A 127 -25.53 -30.52 -22.53
CA HIS A 127 -24.67 -29.66 -23.36
C HIS A 127 -24.33 -28.26 -22.79
N ALA A 128 -24.40 -28.02 -21.47
CA ALA A 128 -24.12 -26.68 -20.93
C ALA A 128 -22.61 -26.43 -20.80
N GLN A 129 -21.98 -25.97 -21.88
CA GLN A 129 -20.56 -25.58 -21.87
C GLN A 129 -20.39 -24.12 -21.41
N TYR A 130 -19.49 -23.90 -20.45
CA TYR A 130 -19.15 -22.59 -19.88
C TYR A 130 -17.90 -22.01 -20.55
N ASP A 131 -17.88 -20.67 -20.73
CA ASP A 131 -16.72 -19.96 -21.26
C ASP A 131 -15.61 -19.83 -20.18
N LEU A 132 -16.04 -19.69 -18.93
CA LEU A 132 -15.17 -19.52 -17.78
C LEU A 132 -15.76 -20.28 -16.58
N ILE A 133 -14.93 -21.09 -15.92
CA ILE A 133 -15.24 -21.66 -14.61
C ILE A 133 -14.28 -21.04 -13.60
N VAL A 134 -14.84 -20.51 -12.51
CA VAL A 134 -14.08 -20.02 -11.36
C VAL A 134 -14.38 -20.97 -10.18
N SER A 135 -13.32 -21.50 -9.58
CA SER A 135 -13.36 -22.39 -8.42
C SER A 135 -12.46 -21.79 -7.35
N SER A 136 -13.05 -20.98 -6.48
CA SER A 136 -12.33 -20.20 -5.47
C SER A 136 -12.41 -20.88 -4.11
N GLU A 137 -11.30 -21.41 -3.60
CA GLU A 137 -11.21 -22.08 -2.29
C GLU A 137 -12.19 -23.27 -2.20
N VAL A 138 -12.02 -24.24 -3.11
CA VAL A 138 -12.88 -25.43 -3.22
C VAL A 138 -12.07 -26.72 -3.25
N ILE A 139 -10.94 -26.72 -3.96
CA ILE A 139 -10.17 -27.93 -4.21
C ILE A 139 -9.53 -28.50 -2.94
N GLU A 140 -9.26 -27.66 -1.94
CA GLU A 140 -8.84 -28.03 -0.60
C GLU A 140 -9.94 -28.73 0.20
N HIS A 141 -11.21 -28.54 -0.16
CA HIS A 141 -12.34 -29.24 0.46
C HIS A 141 -12.66 -30.57 -0.24
N ILE A 142 -11.80 -30.99 -1.17
CA ILE A 142 -11.92 -32.25 -1.89
C ILE A 142 -10.75 -33.14 -1.47
N VAL A 143 -11.07 -34.38 -1.06
CA VAL A 143 -10.03 -35.34 -0.67
C VAL A 143 -9.09 -35.66 -1.83
N ASP A 144 -7.80 -35.89 -1.54
CA ASP A 144 -6.75 -36.08 -2.56
C ASP A 144 -7.13 -37.08 -3.66
N GLU A 145 -7.79 -38.20 -3.32
CA GLU A 145 -8.19 -39.24 -4.29
C GLU A 145 -9.32 -38.78 -5.24
N ALA A 146 -10.09 -37.76 -4.87
CA ALA A 146 -11.23 -37.26 -5.64
C ALA A 146 -10.88 -36.05 -6.52
N LYS A 147 -9.74 -35.38 -6.28
CA LYS A 147 -9.29 -34.21 -7.07
C LYS A 147 -9.18 -34.47 -8.58
N PRO A 148 -8.69 -35.62 -9.06
CA PRO A 148 -8.69 -35.92 -10.51
C PRO A 148 -10.12 -35.99 -11.09
N GLY A 149 -11.07 -36.55 -10.35
CA GLY A 149 -12.48 -36.60 -10.77
C GLY A 149 -13.08 -35.21 -10.87
N PHE A 150 -12.82 -34.35 -9.90
CA PHE A 150 -13.24 -32.94 -9.90
C PHE A 150 -12.71 -32.17 -11.12
N MET A 151 -11.42 -32.32 -11.44
CA MET A 151 -10.82 -31.67 -12.61
C MET A 151 -11.39 -32.20 -13.93
N ASN A 152 -11.65 -33.51 -14.01
CA ASN A 152 -12.31 -34.11 -15.16
C ASN A 152 -13.76 -33.61 -15.33
N ASP A 153 -14.48 -33.41 -14.24
CA ASP A 153 -15.83 -32.84 -14.30
C ASP A 153 -15.82 -31.39 -14.79
N ILE A 154 -14.91 -30.56 -14.28
CA ILE A 154 -14.69 -29.19 -14.75
C ILE A 154 -14.39 -29.17 -16.25
N LYS A 155 -13.48 -30.03 -16.72
CA LYS A 155 -13.14 -30.15 -18.14
C LYS A 155 -14.36 -30.43 -19.00
N ARG A 156 -15.26 -31.31 -18.56
CA ARG A 156 -16.50 -31.66 -19.28
C ARG A 156 -17.54 -30.55 -19.26
N LEU A 157 -17.51 -29.68 -18.25
CA LEU A 157 -18.38 -28.51 -18.14
C LEU A 157 -17.86 -27.30 -18.95
N LEU A 158 -16.57 -27.26 -19.31
CA LEU A 158 -16.00 -26.19 -20.12
C LEU A 158 -16.30 -26.37 -21.62
N ASN A 159 -16.35 -25.24 -22.33
CA ASN A 159 -16.16 -25.23 -23.79
C ASN A 159 -14.75 -25.74 -24.14
N ASP A 160 -14.54 -26.23 -25.36
CA ASP A 160 -13.22 -26.73 -25.82
C ASP A 160 -12.09 -25.68 -25.68
N ASN A 161 -12.43 -24.39 -25.76
CA ASN A 161 -11.52 -23.25 -25.53
C ASN A 161 -11.87 -22.47 -24.26
N GLY A 162 -12.56 -23.09 -23.31
CA GLY A 162 -12.95 -22.48 -22.04
C GLY A 162 -11.78 -22.36 -21.07
N PHE A 163 -11.91 -21.45 -20.12
CA PHE A 163 -10.87 -21.17 -19.13
C PHE A 163 -11.28 -21.58 -17.72
N LEU A 164 -10.29 -22.00 -16.94
CA LEU A 164 -10.43 -22.35 -15.54
C LEU A 164 -9.56 -21.42 -14.69
N ILE A 165 -10.15 -20.81 -13.68
CA ILE A 165 -9.44 -20.10 -12.61
C ILE A 165 -9.66 -20.89 -11.31
N ILE A 166 -8.58 -21.35 -10.69
CA ILE A 166 -8.60 -21.98 -9.37
C ILE A 166 -7.84 -21.08 -8.39
N THR A 167 -8.40 -20.87 -7.21
CA THR A 167 -7.66 -20.39 -6.04
C THR A 167 -7.70 -21.46 -4.95
N THR A 168 -6.61 -21.58 -4.20
CA THR A 168 -6.46 -22.54 -3.11
C THR A 168 -5.40 -22.02 -2.14
N PRO A 169 -5.50 -22.35 -0.84
CA PRO A 169 -4.39 -22.17 0.08
C PRO A 169 -3.23 -23.07 -0.32
N ARG A 170 -2.03 -22.67 0.10
CA ARG A 170 -0.77 -23.37 -0.22
C ARG A 170 -0.44 -24.38 0.84
N LYS A 171 -0.32 -25.66 0.48
CA LYS A 171 0.01 -26.76 1.42
C LYS A 171 1.27 -26.50 2.25
N GLU A 172 2.25 -25.76 1.72
CA GLU A 172 3.47 -25.42 2.47
C GLU A 172 3.19 -24.51 3.68
N ALA A 173 2.09 -23.74 3.66
CA ALA A 173 1.66 -22.89 4.75
C ALA A 173 0.75 -23.62 5.76
N GLU A 174 0.38 -24.87 5.50
CA GLU A 174 -0.58 -25.63 6.31
C GLU A 174 -0.07 -25.87 7.75
N ILE A 175 1.22 -26.18 7.89
CA ILE A 175 1.84 -26.43 9.21
C ILE A 175 1.78 -25.17 10.07
N GLU A 176 2.10 -24.02 9.48
CA GLU A 176 2.02 -22.73 10.16
C GLU A 176 0.56 -22.43 10.51
N TRP A 177 -0.39 -22.63 9.58
CA TRP A 177 -1.81 -22.38 9.79
C TRP A 177 -2.44 -23.22 10.90
N ASN A 178 -2.17 -24.53 10.89
CA ASN A 178 -2.70 -25.50 11.85
C ASN A 178 -2.19 -25.25 13.28
N ALA A 179 -1.11 -24.48 13.46
CA ALA A 179 -0.64 -24.06 14.77
C ALA A 179 -1.56 -23.02 15.45
N TYR A 180 -2.43 -22.34 14.69
CA TYR A 180 -3.22 -21.18 15.18
C TYR A 180 -4.74 -21.37 15.14
N VAL A 181 -5.29 -22.40 14.48
CA VAL A 181 -6.74 -22.55 14.27
C VAL A 181 -7.21 -23.95 14.67
N LEU A 182 -8.10 -24.04 15.68
CA LEU A 182 -8.86 -25.27 15.97
C LEU A 182 -10.31 -24.96 16.43
N PRO A 183 -11.33 -25.71 15.94
CA PRO A 183 -11.28 -26.74 14.91
C PRO A 183 -11.47 -26.16 13.49
N GLY A 184 -10.72 -26.72 12.54
CA GLY A 184 -10.83 -26.43 11.11
C GLY A 184 -12.09 -27.01 10.47
N GLN A 185 -12.27 -26.70 9.19
CA GLN A 185 -13.40 -27.18 8.37
C GLN A 185 -13.39 -28.72 8.27
N PRO A 186 -14.51 -29.36 7.88
CA PRO A 186 -14.63 -30.82 7.85
C PRO A 186 -13.62 -31.54 6.94
N VAL A 187 -13.20 -30.92 5.83
CA VAL A 187 -12.15 -31.38 4.90
C VAL A 187 -11.28 -30.18 4.52
N GLU A 188 -9.96 -30.31 4.64
CA GLU A 188 -8.94 -29.28 4.36
C GLU A 188 -7.66 -29.96 3.85
N ASP A 189 -7.76 -30.64 2.71
CA ASP A 189 -6.64 -31.32 2.04
C ASP A 189 -5.91 -30.34 1.11
N TRP A 190 -5.01 -29.54 1.68
CA TRP A 190 -4.30 -28.50 0.91
C TRP A 190 -3.38 -29.12 -0.16
N ILE A 191 -3.20 -28.40 -1.26
CA ILE A 191 -2.39 -28.83 -2.41
C ILE A 191 -1.18 -27.90 -2.60
N THR A 192 -0.02 -28.47 -2.93
CA THR A 192 1.15 -27.67 -3.32
C THR A 192 0.97 -27.12 -4.73
N GLU A 193 1.73 -26.07 -5.05
CA GLU A 193 1.73 -25.48 -6.39
C GLU A 193 2.11 -26.50 -7.47
N LEU A 194 3.10 -27.36 -7.19
CA LEU A 194 3.57 -28.39 -8.11
C LEU A 194 2.53 -29.49 -8.31
N GLU A 195 1.86 -29.92 -7.24
CA GLU A 195 0.77 -30.92 -7.32
C GLU A 195 -0.41 -30.37 -8.14
N LEU A 196 -0.77 -29.10 -7.97
CA LEU A 196 -1.86 -28.47 -8.73
C LEU A 196 -1.53 -28.39 -10.22
N GLU A 197 -0.30 -28.00 -10.58
CA GLU A 197 0.15 -27.96 -11.98
C GLU A 197 0.18 -29.35 -12.62
N LYS A 198 0.65 -30.35 -11.87
CA LYS A 198 0.64 -31.75 -12.31
C LYS A 198 -0.79 -32.24 -12.53
N LEU A 199 -1.67 -32.00 -11.56
CA LEU A 199 -3.08 -32.36 -11.63
C LEU A 199 -3.78 -31.71 -12.84
N ALA A 200 -3.51 -30.43 -13.11
CA ALA A 200 -4.01 -29.73 -14.28
C ALA A 200 -3.53 -30.39 -15.58
N THR A 201 -2.22 -30.64 -15.69
CA THR A 201 -1.60 -31.22 -16.90
C THR A 201 -2.10 -32.64 -17.18
N GLU A 202 -2.22 -33.48 -16.15
CA GLU A 202 -2.75 -34.84 -16.25
C GLU A 202 -4.22 -34.86 -16.69
N ASN A 203 -4.98 -33.80 -16.37
CA ASN A 203 -6.36 -33.59 -16.82
C ASN A 203 -6.45 -32.81 -18.15
N SER A 204 -5.35 -32.72 -18.90
CA SER A 204 -5.27 -32.05 -20.21
C SER A 204 -5.52 -30.54 -20.19
N PHE A 205 -5.35 -29.88 -19.04
CA PHE A 205 -5.30 -28.42 -18.98
C PHE A 205 -3.89 -27.93 -19.29
N ARG A 206 -3.81 -26.80 -19.99
CA ARG A 206 -2.56 -26.04 -20.14
C ARG A 206 -2.54 -24.92 -19.10
N VAL A 207 -1.53 -24.92 -18.22
CA VAL A 207 -1.31 -23.82 -17.28
C VAL A 207 -0.76 -22.62 -18.03
N ILE A 208 -1.50 -21.51 -18.02
CA ILE A 208 -1.16 -20.29 -18.78
C ILE A 208 -0.67 -19.14 -17.91
N LYS A 209 -1.07 -19.10 -16.62
CA LYS A 209 -0.69 -18.05 -15.68
C LYS A 209 -0.84 -18.56 -14.25
N LYS A 210 0.01 -18.04 -13.37
CA LYS A 210 0.03 -18.34 -11.93
C LYS A 210 0.47 -17.09 -11.17
N GLU A 211 -0.21 -16.77 -10.09
CA GLU A 211 0.13 -15.67 -9.20
C GLU A 211 -0.03 -16.12 -7.74
N ARG A 212 0.79 -15.55 -6.85
CA ARG A 212 0.70 -15.78 -5.40
C ARG A 212 0.12 -14.54 -4.74
N LEU A 213 -0.84 -14.75 -3.85
CA LEU A 213 -1.27 -13.71 -2.93
C LEU A 213 -0.19 -13.55 -1.85
N ALA A 214 0.39 -12.36 -1.73
CA ALA A 214 1.27 -12.05 -0.60
C ALA A 214 0.39 -11.93 0.65
N ILE A 215 0.30 -12.99 1.43
CA ILE A 215 -0.31 -12.93 2.77
C ILE A 215 0.68 -12.13 3.64
N PRO A 216 0.24 -11.07 4.35
CA PRO A 216 1.09 -10.39 5.31
C PRO A 216 1.65 -11.38 6.35
N PRO A 217 2.80 -11.10 7.00
CA PRO A 217 3.39 -11.99 7.99
C PRO A 217 2.33 -12.42 9.02
N LEU A 218 2.32 -13.70 9.40
CA LEU A 218 1.29 -14.29 10.31
C LEU A 218 1.08 -13.53 11.63
N GLN A 219 2.04 -12.71 12.04
CA GLN A 219 1.96 -11.83 13.21
C GLN A 219 0.90 -10.71 13.05
N GLU A 220 0.59 -10.28 11.82
CA GLU A 220 -0.45 -9.29 11.52
C GLU A 220 -1.86 -9.93 11.46
N LEU A 221 -1.96 -11.21 11.10
CA LEU A 221 -3.24 -11.95 11.12
C LEU A 221 -3.79 -12.15 12.55
N GLN A 222 -2.94 -12.08 13.57
CA GLN A 222 -3.38 -12.13 14.98
C GLN A 222 -4.15 -10.87 15.40
N ALA A 223 -3.90 -9.71 14.75
CA ALA A 223 -4.63 -8.48 15.01
C ALA A 223 -6.06 -8.51 14.43
N LEU A 224 -6.30 -9.27 13.35
CA LEU A 224 -7.59 -9.35 12.67
C LEU A 224 -8.59 -10.30 13.36
N LYS A 225 -8.14 -11.25 14.18
CA LYS A 225 -9.02 -12.20 14.89
C LYS A 225 -9.70 -11.64 16.16
N TYR A 226 -9.35 -10.43 16.58
CA TYR A 226 -9.86 -9.84 17.83
C TYR A 226 -10.74 -8.59 17.67
N ILE A 227 -10.98 -8.09 16.47
CA ILE A 227 -11.78 -6.87 16.30
C ILE A 227 -13.23 -7.25 15.97
N ASN A 228 -13.96 -7.53 17.04
CA ASN A 228 -15.41 -7.39 17.06
C ASN A 228 -15.76 -5.90 17.16
N SER A 229 -16.83 -5.49 16.48
CA SER A 229 -17.47 -4.16 16.51
C SER A 229 -16.86 -3.02 15.67
N GLY A 230 -17.55 -2.65 14.58
CA GLY A 230 -17.97 -1.27 14.39
C GLY A 230 -17.31 -0.38 13.34
N TYR A 231 -16.27 -0.82 12.60
CA TYR A 231 -15.39 0.15 11.92
C TYR A 231 -15.21 0.11 10.39
N PHE A 232 -15.95 -0.70 9.63
CA PHE A 232 -15.75 -0.73 8.16
C PHE A 232 -16.95 -0.21 7.38
N LYS A 233 -17.21 1.10 7.53
CA LYS A 233 -18.04 1.86 6.60
C LYS A 233 -17.10 2.54 5.59
N LYS A 234 -17.21 2.13 4.31
CA LYS A 234 -16.96 2.92 3.09
C LYS A 234 -15.58 2.78 2.41
N TYR A 235 -15.26 1.62 1.81
CA TYR A 235 -14.22 1.56 0.77
C TYR A 235 -14.84 1.38 -0.62
N LYS A 236 -14.75 2.46 -1.40
CA LYS A 236 -14.89 2.47 -2.85
C LYS A 236 -13.48 2.22 -3.37
N MET A 237 -13.26 1.14 -4.15
CA MET A 237 -11.98 0.82 -4.80
C MET A 237 -11.47 2.02 -5.61
N ARG A 238 -10.57 2.80 -5.02
CA ARG A 238 -9.91 3.97 -5.62
C ARG A 238 -8.46 3.95 -5.17
N ILE A 239 -7.54 4.23 -6.09
CA ILE A 239 -6.16 4.58 -5.72
C ILE A 239 -6.26 5.67 -4.66
N GLN A 240 -5.67 5.43 -3.48
CA GLN A 240 -5.76 6.35 -2.35
C GLN A 240 -4.55 7.27 -2.33
N ILE A 241 -3.38 6.79 -2.74
CA ILE A 241 -2.14 7.56 -2.69
C ILE A 241 -1.41 7.58 -4.04
N SER A 242 -0.98 8.76 -4.46
CA SER A 242 -0.16 8.93 -5.66
C SER A 242 1.26 9.32 -5.26
N VAL A 243 2.22 8.49 -5.60
CA VAL A 243 3.65 8.78 -5.43
C VAL A 243 4.13 9.55 -6.65
N ILE A 244 4.73 10.72 -6.43
CA ILE A 244 5.16 11.63 -7.51
C ILE A 244 6.68 11.68 -7.51
N VAL A 245 7.29 11.17 -8.58
CA VAL A 245 8.75 11.03 -8.72
C VAL A 245 9.26 11.96 -9.82
N PRO A 246 9.61 13.22 -9.50
CA PRO A 246 10.28 14.10 -10.46
C PRO A 246 11.73 13.65 -10.68
N CYS A 247 12.14 13.58 -11.95
CA CYS A 247 13.48 13.15 -12.32
C CYS A 247 14.04 14.02 -13.46
N TYR A 248 15.24 14.56 -13.24
CA TYR A 248 16.03 15.25 -14.24
C TYR A 248 17.49 14.81 -14.13
N ASN A 249 17.98 14.07 -15.11
CA ASN A 249 19.36 13.55 -15.17
C ASN A 249 19.78 12.78 -13.91
N GLN A 250 18.88 11.94 -13.38
CA GLN A 250 19.12 11.10 -12.21
C GLN A 250 18.81 9.62 -12.49
N GLY A 251 18.98 9.16 -13.74
CA GLY A 251 18.64 7.80 -14.16
C GLY A 251 19.36 6.73 -13.32
N ILE A 252 20.59 6.99 -12.90
CA ILE A 252 21.38 6.08 -12.05
C ILE A 252 20.71 5.75 -10.71
N PHE A 253 19.92 6.66 -10.13
CA PHE A 253 19.27 6.44 -8.84
C PHE A 253 17.81 6.00 -8.96
N LEU A 254 17.15 6.35 -10.08
CA LEU A 254 15.72 6.15 -10.29
C LEU A 254 15.26 4.70 -10.04
N ASN A 255 16.08 3.72 -10.40
CA ASN A 255 15.75 2.31 -10.17
C ASN A 255 15.54 1.96 -8.70
N GLU A 256 16.38 2.48 -7.79
CA GLU A 256 16.23 2.17 -6.37
C GLU A 256 15.02 2.90 -5.76
N ALA A 257 14.79 4.15 -6.16
CA ALA A 257 13.62 4.92 -5.75
C ALA A 257 12.32 4.19 -6.14
N LEU A 258 12.17 3.82 -7.41
CA LEU A 258 10.97 3.12 -7.90
C LEU A 258 10.82 1.71 -7.31
N LYS A 259 11.91 1.02 -7.03
CA LYS A 259 11.86 -0.26 -6.31
C LYS A 259 11.31 -0.08 -4.90
N SER A 260 11.69 0.98 -4.19
CA SER A 260 11.18 1.25 -2.84
C SER A 260 9.67 1.51 -2.82
N VAL A 261 9.11 2.09 -3.89
CA VAL A 261 7.67 2.25 -4.10
C VAL A 261 7.01 0.91 -4.46
N PHE A 262 7.62 0.13 -5.33
CA PHE A 262 7.10 -1.18 -5.75
C PHE A 262 6.99 -2.17 -4.57
N ASP A 263 7.95 -2.12 -3.64
CA ASP A 263 8.03 -3.03 -2.50
C ASP A 263 7.07 -2.66 -1.34
N GLN A 264 6.26 -1.60 -1.47
CA GLN A 264 5.33 -1.16 -0.42
C GLN A 264 4.31 -2.24 -0.04
N THR A 265 4.01 -2.37 1.25
CA THR A 265 2.98 -3.29 1.76
C THR A 265 1.56 -2.78 1.53
N TYR A 266 1.36 -1.46 1.41
CA TYR A 266 0.10 -0.88 0.96
C TYR A 266 -0.07 -1.09 -0.55
N PHE A 267 -1.28 -1.44 -1.02
CA PHE A 267 -1.50 -1.81 -2.43
C PHE A 267 -2.22 -0.76 -3.28
N ASP A 268 -2.93 0.18 -2.67
CA ASP A 268 -3.80 1.14 -3.36
C ASP A 268 -3.06 2.44 -3.69
N TRP A 269 -1.94 2.29 -4.40
CA TRP A 269 -1.10 3.38 -4.87
C TRP A 269 -0.92 3.38 -6.38
N GLU A 270 -0.62 4.56 -6.91
CA GLU A 270 -0.01 4.74 -8.22
C GLU A 270 1.32 5.50 -8.07
N CYS A 271 2.19 5.38 -9.07
CA CYS A 271 3.44 6.11 -9.13
C CYS A 271 3.53 6.85 -10.47
N ILE A 272 3.69 8.16 -10.42
CA ILE A 272 3.79 9.03 -11.59
C ILE A 272 5.22 9.56 -11.67
N ILE A 273 5.98 9.06 -12.64
CA ILE A 273 7.34 9.47 -12.92
C ILE A 273 7.29 10.68 -13.85
N ILE A 274 7.93 11.78 -13.47
CA ILE A 274 8.01 12.98 -14.30
C ILE A 274 9.44 13.13 -14.80
N ASN A 275 9.67 12.73 -16.06
CA ASN A 275 10.94 13.01 -16.73
C ASN A 275 10.96 14.47 -17.20
N ASP A 276 11.61 15.35 -16.44
CA ASP A 276 11.67 16.79 -16.65
C ASP A 276 12.76 17.17 -17.68
N GLY A 277 12.74 16.52 -18.84
CA GLY A 277 13.61 16.82 -19.98
C GLY A 277 15.04 16.25 -19.84
N SER A 278 15.19 15.08 -19.22
CA SER A 278 16.51 14.45 -19.05
C SER A 278 17.17 14.10 -20.38
N THR A 279 18.50 14.17 -20.39
CA THR A 279 19.37 13.79 -21.51
C THR A 279 20.14 12.49 -21.26
N ASP A 280 20.04 11.93 -20.05
CA ASP A 280 20.59 10.62 -19.70
C ASP A 280 19.58 9.49 -19.97
N ASN A 281 19.85 8.28 -19.44
CA ASN A 281 18.98 7.11 -19.62
C ASN A 281 17.74 7.09 -18.70
N THR A 282 17.35 8.23 -18.10
CA THR A 282 16.15 8.34 -17.25
C THR A 282 14.88 7.85 -17.95
N GLN A 283 14.69 8.23 -19.22
CA GLN A 283 13.52 7.85 -20.01
C GLN A 283 13.41 6.32 -20.17
N GLU A 284 14.52 5.68 -20.53
CA GLU A 284 14.58 4.24 -20.76
C GLU A 284 14.25 3.46 -19.48
N ILE A 285 14.77 3.92 -18.34
CA ILE A 285 14.50 3.31 -17.03
C ILE A 285 13.02 3.48 -16.66
N ALA A 286 12.45 4.66 -16.84
CA ALA A 286 11.04 4.90 -16.53
C ALA A 286 10.12 4.00 -17.38
N GLU A 287 10.41 3.83 -18.67
CA GLU A 287 9.64 2.94 -19.56
C GLU A 287 9.70 1.47 -19.17
N LEU A 288 10.83 0.99 -18.63
CA LEU A 288 10.95 -0.36 -18.10
C LEU A 288 10.01 -0.58 -16.92
N TRP A 289 9.88 0.40 -16.03
CA TRP A 289 8.96 0.32 -14.87
C TRP A 289 7.49 0.40 -15.28
N VAL A 290 7.14 1.27 -16.23
CA VAL A 290 5.78 1.34 -16.80
C VAL A 290 5.37 0.00 -17.44
N LYS A 291 6.29 -0.66 -18.16
CA LYS A 291 6.04 -2.00 -18.73
C LYS A 291 5.95 -3.10 -17.66
N LYS A 292 6.64 -2.92 -16.53
CA LYS A 292 6.72 -3.90 -15.45
C LYS A 292 5.47 -3.94 -14.58
N ASP A 293 4.85 -2.79 -14.29
CA ASP A 293 3.66 -2.71 -13.44
C ASP A 293 2.78 -1.52 -13.84
N ARG A 294 1.50 -1.79 -14.08
CA ARG A 294 0.49 -0.81 -14.54
C ARG A 294 0.23 0.35 -13.58
N ARG A 295 0.67 0.24 -12.33
CA ARG A 295 0.59 1.32 -11.33
C ARG A 295 1.62 2.41 -11.58
N PHE A 296 2.65 2.14 -12.40
CA PHE A 296 3.60 3.16 -12.84
C PHE A 296 3.14 3.82 -14.13
N SER A 297 3.25 5.14 -14.18
CA SER A 297 3.13 5.94 -15.39
C SER A 297 4.33 6.86 -15.53
N CYS A 298 4.63 7.28 -16.75
CA CYS A 298 5.69 8.24 -17.03
C CYS A 298 5.15 9.39 -17.88
N ILE A 299 5.46 10.61 -17.47
CA ILE A 299 5.17 11.84 -18.20
C ILE A 299 6.50 12.52 -18.51
N THR A 300 6.74 12.77 -19.79
CA THR A 300 7.93 13.48 -20.25
C THR A 300 7.55 14.90 -20.63
N GLN A 301 8.33 15.87 -20.16
CA GLN A 301 8.13 17.29 -20.47
C GLN A 301 9.47 17.98 -20.78
N LEU A 302 9.41 19.19 -21.33
CA LEU A 302 10.59 20.05 -21.40
C LEU A 302 10.98 20.49 -19.99
N ASN A 303 12.29 20.55 -19.70
CA ASN A 303 12.79 20.94 -18.39
C ASN A 303 12.16 22.26 -17.93
N SER A 304 11.39 22.18 -16.86
CA SER A 304 10.65 23.30 -16.28
C SER A 304 10.93 23.48 -14.78
N GLY A 305 11.81 22.65 -14.22
CA GLY A 305 12.24 22.71 -12.82
C GLY A 305 11.39 21.86 -11.89
N LEU A 306 11.94 21.57 -10.71
CA LEU A 306 11.39 20.63 -9.73
C LEU A 306 9.94 20.94 -9.32
N CYS A 307 9.63 22.20 -9.02
CA CYS A 307 8.27 22.62 -8.66
C CYS A 307 7.26 22.36 -9.79
N ALA A 308 7.66 22.65 -11.04
CA ALA A 308 6.80 22.44 -12.19
C ALA A 308 6.57 20.94 -12.44
N ALA A 309 7.62 20.13 -12.32
CA ALA A 309 7.54 18.68 -12.43
C ALA A 309 6.62 18.07 -11.35
N ARG A 310 6.78 18.44 -10.07
CA ARG A 310 5.89 17.98 -8.99
C ARG A 310 4.43 18.37 -9.26
N ASN A 311 4.17 19.63 -9.60
CA ASN A 311 2.82 20.09 -9.89
C ASN A 311 2.21 19.33 -11.08
N ALA A 312 2.96 19.13 -12.18
CA ALA A 312 2.49 18.37 -13.33
C ALA A 312 2.08 16.94 -12.97
N GLY A 313 2.85 16.26 -12.10
CA GLY A 313 2.50 14.94 -11.59
C GLY A 313 1.25 14.95 -10.71
N ILE A 314 1.15 15.90 -9.77
CA ILE A 314 0.01 16.00 -8.84
C ILE A 314 -1.28 16.37 -9.57
N GLU A 315 -1.22 17.17 -10.63
CA GLU A 315 -2.37 17.47 -11.48
C GLU A 315 -2.96 16.19 -12.11
N LYS A 316 -2.10 15.23 -12.49
CA LYS A 316 -2.51 13.95 -13.08
C LYS A 316 -2.83 12.85 -12.07
N ALA A 317 -2.38 13.00 -10.82
CA ALA A 317 -2.66 12.08 -9.72
C ALA A 317 -4.17 11.84 -9.54
N ILE A 318 -4.59 10.60 -9.36
CA ILE A 318 -5.96 10.22 -9.01
C ILE A 318 -6.11 9.90 -7.52
N GLY A 319 -5.01 9.78 -6.78
CA GLY A 319 -4.97 9.58 -5.33
C GLY A 319 -5.53 10.77 -4.55
N VAL A 320 -6.15 10.45 -3.41
CA VAL A 320 -6.62 11.42 -2.41
C VAL A 320 -5.42 12.01 -1.65
N TYR A 321 -4.41 11.19 -1.43
CA TYR A 321 -3.16 11.53 -0.78
C TYR A 321 -2.02 11.57 -1.80
N ILE A 322 -1.02 12.40 -1.52
CA ILE A 322 0.16 12.58 -2.35
C ILE A 322 1.40 12.30 -1.52
N LEU A 323 2.33 11.55 -2.09
CA LEU A 323 3.69 11.43 -1.58
C LEU A 323 4.66 11.89 -2.67
N PRO A 324 5.30 13.06 -2.54
CA PRO A 324 6.44 13.39 -3.40
C PRO A 324 7.63 12.53 -2.98
N LEU A 325 8.41 12.04 -3.94
CA LEU A 325 9.61 11.25 -3.69
C LEU A 325 10.68 11.65 -4.71
N ASP A 326 11.79 12.20 -4.24
CA ASP A 326 12.88 12.57 -5.15
C ASP A 326 13.54 11.31 -5.73
N ALA A 327 13.98 11.38 -7.00
CA ALA A 327 14.44 10.22 -7.76
C ALA A 327 15.72 9.55 -7.20
N ASP A 328 16.40 10.20 -6.27
CA ASP A 328 17.58 9.70 -5.56
C ASP A 328 17.30 9.20 -4.13
N ASP A 329 16.10 9.39 -3.62
CA ASP A 329 15.71 8.95 -2.28
C ASP A 329 14.87 7.67 -2.29
N LYS A 330 14.66 7.08 -1.11
CA LYS A 330 13.87 5.85 -0.94
C LYS A 330 12.92 5.95 0.23
N ILE A 331 11.87 5.14 0.18
CA ILE A 331 10.93 4.96 1.29
C ILE A 331 10.99 3.57 1.90
N GLY A 332 10.69 3.48 3.20
CA GLY A 332 10.60 2.23 3.94
C GLY A 332 9.37 1.43 3.54
N ARG A 333 9.48 0.09 3.60
CA ARG A 333 8.50 -0.88 3.08
C ARG A 333 7.06 -0.66 3.57
N ASP A 334 6.91 -0.18 4.80
CA ASP A 334 5.60 -0.03 5.46
C ASP A 334 5.14 1.42 5.57
N TYR A 335 5.88 2.36 4.96
CA TYR A 335 5.63 3.78 5.14
C TYR A 335 4.23 4.19 4.64
N LEU A 336 3.82 3.72 3.45
CA LEU A 336 2.50 4.04 2.93
C LEU A 336 1.39 3.46 3.81
N GLN A 337 1.52 2.21 4.27
CA GLN A 337 0.53 1.56 5.13
C GLN A 337 0.34 2.31 6.45
N LEU A 338 1.44 2.69 7.10
CA LEU A 338 1.42 3.43 8.36
C LEU A 338 0.88 4.84 8.19
N ALA A 339 1.22 5.52 7.09
CA ALA A 339 0.68 6.84 6.79
C ALA A 339 -0.83 6.80 6.58
N MET A 340 -1.34 5.80 5.84
CA MET A 340 -2.77 5.63 5.62
C MET A 340 -3.52 5.32 6.93
N GLN A 341 -2.99 4.44 7.77
CA GLN A 341 -3.56 4.17 9.10
C GLN A 341 -3.62 5.44 9.96
N ALA A 342 -2.61 6.31 9.90
CA ALA A 342 -2.63 7.58 10.62
C ALA A 342 -3.78 8.49 10.13
N PHE A 343 -3.98 8.63 8.83
CA PHE A 343 -5.11 9.41 8.29
C PHE A 343 -6.48 8.78 8.57
N GLU A 344 -6.58 7.46 8.64
CA GLU A 344 -7.82 6.76 9.01
C GLU A 344 -8.16 7.00 10.49
N ASN A 345 -7.15 6.96 11.37
CA ASN A 345 -7.31 7.20 12.80
C ASN A 345 -7.58 8.68 13.13
N GLU A 346 -6.94 9.60 12.41
CA GLU A 346 -7.14 11.04 12.57
C GLU A 346 -7.35 11.72 11.21
N PRO A 347 -8.60 11.74 10.70
CA PRO A 347 -8.91 12.36 9.42
C PRO A 347 -8.67 13.88 9.36
N SER A 348 -8.45 14.55 10.50
CA SER A 348 -8.08 15.97 10.57
C SER A 348 -6.62 16.26 10.26
N LEU A 349 -5.75 15.24 10.19
CA LEU A 349 -4.36 15.41 9.81
C LEU A 349 -4.25 16.07 8.43
N LYS A 350 -3.33 17.02 8.29
CA LYS A 350 -2.95 17.62 7.01
C LYS A 350 -1.84 16.85 6.33
N LEU A 351 -0.88 16.37 7.13
CA LEU A 351 0.24 15.59 6.64
C LEU A 351 0.72 14.56 7.67
N VAL A 352 1.33 13.51 7.17
CA VAL A 352 2.03 12.47 7.93
C VAL A 352 3.43 12.32 7.37
N TYR A 353 4.43 12.34 8.24
CA TYR A 353 5.83 12.05 7.90
C TYR A 353 6.41 11.04 8.88
N CYS A 354 7.70 10.74 8.79
CA CYS A 354 8.35 9.70 9.58
C CYS A 354 9.76 10.11 10.01
N LYS A 355 10.45 9.27 10.78
CA LYS A 355 11.88 9.44 11.02
C LYS A 355 12.65 9.15 9.74
N ALA A 356 13.81 9.80 9.60
CA ALA A 356 14.64 9.70 8.41
C ALA A 356 16.05 9.22 8.73
N GLU A 357 16.68 8.57 7.75
CA GLU A 357 18.07 8.14 7.80
C GLU A 357 18.81 8.64 6.55
N LYS A 358 20.06 9.08 6.73
CA LYS A 358 20.95 9.43 5.64
C LYS A 358 21.67 8.19 5.14
N PHE A 359 21.92 8.12 3.83
CA PHE A 359 22.80 7.13 3.23
C PHE A 359 23.62 7.72 2.08
N GLY A 360 24.65 7.00 1.63
CA GLY A 360 25.57 7.47 0.60
C GLY A 360 26.85 8.08 1.17
N PHE A 361 27.14 9.34 0.84
CA PHE A 361 28.38 10.00 1.29
C PHE A 361 28.44 10.22 2.81
N GLU A 362 27.28 10.36 3.44
CA GLU A 362 27.10 10.35 4.89
C GLU A 362 26.05 9.29 5.23
N SER A 363 26.15 8.69 6.42
CA SER A 363 25.17 7.72 6.91
C SER A 363 24.76 7.98 8.35
N GLY A 364 23.59 7.47 8.72
CA GLY A 364 23.06 7.52 10.08
C GLY A 364 21.78 8.34 10.20
N PRO A 365 21.17 8.37 11.40
CA PRO A 365 19.87 8.99 11.60
C PRO A 365 19.90 10.47 11.28
N TRP A 366 18.89 10.94 10.56
CA TRP A 366 18.67 12.36 10.35
C TRP A 366 17.84 12.90 11.52
N MET A 367 18.54 13.41 12.53
CA MET A 367 17.93 14.03 13.70
C MET A 367 17.35 15.40 13.31
N LEU A 368 16.02 15.48 13.23
CA LEU A 368 15.27 16.73 13.04
C LEU A 368 14.62 17.13 14.37
N GLU A 369 14.45 18.44 14.59
CA GLU A 369 13.74 18.94 15.77
C GLU A 369 12.27 18.55 15.77
N ASP A 370 11.67 18.53 16.96
CA ASP A 370 10.23 18.32 17.11
C ASP A 370 9.47 19.48 16.47
N PHE A 371 8.36 19.14 15.81
CA PHE A 371 7.58 20.13 15.08
C PHE A 371 6.97 21.19 15.99
N SER A 372 7.17 22.45 15.62
CA SER A 372 6.33 23.57 16.05
C SER A 372 6.25 24.61 14.94
N LEU A 373 5.19 25.42 14.92
CA LEU A 373 5.11 26.54 13.96
C LEU A 373 6.28 27.52 14.10
N LYS A 374 6.78 27.70 15.33
CA LYS A 374 7.97 28.51 15.59
C LYS A 374 9.23 27.91 14.97
N ALA A 375 9.43 26.60 15.13
CA ALA A 375 10.56 25.91 14.50
C ALA A 375 10.43 25.95 12.96
N LEU A 376 9.21 25.80 12.42
CA LEU A 376 8.96 25.91 10.96
C LEU A 376 9.28 27.30 10.40
N ALA A 377 9.15 28.34 11.21
CA ALA A 377 9.55 29.69 10.85
C ALA A 377 11.08 29.88 10.84
N THR A 378 11.87 28.98 11.45
CA THR A 378 13.33 29.09 11.50
C THR A 378 14.03 28.14 10.54
N GLU A 379 13.51 26.94 10.36
CA GLU A 379 14.15 25.90 9.56
C GLU A 379 13.15 24.94 8.91
N ASN A 380 13.62 24.24 7.88
CA ASN A 380 12.88 23.18 7.24
C ASN A 380 13.11 21.84 7.96
N MET A 381 12.19 21.44 8.85
CA MET A 381 12.25 20.16 9.56
C MET A 381 11.43 19.04 8.92
N ILE A 382 10.68 19.32 7.85
CA ILE A 382 9.88 18.31 7.17
C ILE A 382 10.52 18.10 5.80
N PHE A 383 11.12 16.93 5.60
CA PHE A 383 11.68 16.57 4.30
C PHE A 383 10.58 16.42 3.25
N CYS A 384 10.96 16.41 1.97
CA CYS A 384 10.00 16.39 0.86
C CYS A 384 8.98 15.25 0.98
N SER A 385 9.41 14.04 1.33
CA SER A 385 8.62 12.81 1.35
C SER A 385 7.62 12.67 2.51
N ALA A 386 6.91 13.74 2.87
CA ALA A 386 5.72 13.67 3.73
C ALA A 386 4.46 13.37 2.89
N VAL A 387 3.59 12.49 3.38
CA VAL A 387 2.29 12.23 2.77
C VAL A 387 1.31 13.34 3.17
N TYR A 388 0.66 13.98 2.21
CA TYR A 388 -0.33 15.04 2.47
C TYR A 388 -1.57 14.86 1.60
N LYS A 389 -2.64 15.57 1.93
CA LYS A 389 -3.89 15.52 1.15
C LYS A 389 -3.78 16.34 -0.13
N LYS A 390 -4.22 15.76 -1.25
CA LYS A 390 -4.28 16.45 -2.54
C LYS A 390 -5.16 17.71 -2.49
N GLU A 391 -6.23 17.69 -1.70
CA GLU A 391 -7.12 18.84 -1.54
C GLU A 391 -6.41 20.04 -0.90
N ASP A 392 -5.50 19.81 0.04
CA ASP A 392 -4.74 20.89 0.67
C ASP A 392 -3.71 21.48 -0.29
N TRP A 393 -3.06 20.64 -1.12
CA TRP A 393 -2.22 21.10 -2.22
C TRP A 393 -2.99 22.01 -3.18
N LEU A 394 -4.23 21.63 -3.53
CA LEU A 394 -5.10 22.44 -4.38
C LEU A 394 -5.47 23.77 -3.70
N ALA A 395 -5.79 23.73 -2.40
CA ALA A 395 -6.19 24.90 -1.63
C ALA A 395 -5.09 25.96 -1.52
N ILE A 396 -3.81 25.54 -1.45
CA ILE A 396 -2.67 26.47 -1.36
C ILE A 396 -2.08 26.85 -2.72
N GLY A 397 -2.60 26.31 -3.82
CA GLY A 397 -2.14 26.61 -5.18
C GLY A 397 -0.90 25.83 -5.63
N GLY A 398 -0.57 24.73 -4.94
CA GLY A 398 0.54 23.84 -5.25
C GLY A 398 1.94 24.35 -4.90
N TYR A 399 2.97 23.70 -5.44
CA TYR A 399 4.37 24.12 -5.24
C TYR A 399 4.65 25.42 -5.97
N ASP A 400 5.27 26.40 -5.30
CA ASP A 400 5.55 27.70 -5.88
C ASP A 400 6.69 27.64 -6.91
N LYS A 401 6.34 27.86 -8.19
CA LYS A 401 7.27 27.86 -9.33
C LYS A 401 8.34 28.96 -9.26
N ASN A 402 8.23 29.92 -8.34
CA ASN A 402 9.27 30.91 -8.07
C ASN A 402 10.42 30.36 -7.21
N MET A 403 10.25 29.19 -6.58
CA MET A 403 11.28 28.48 -5.79
C MET A 403 12.25 27.69 -6.70
N LYS A 404 12.89 28.40 -7.65
CA LYS A 404 13.69 27.79 -8.72
C LYS A 404 15.02 27.17 -8.29
N PHE A 405 15.53 27.55 -7.13
CA PHE A 405 16.89 27.19 -6.68
C PHE A 405 16.91 26.29 -5.44
N GLY A 406 15.75 25.82 -4.98
CA GLY A 406 15.56 25.04 -3.76
C GLY A 406 14.65 25.73 -2.75
N LEU A 407 14.49 25.11 -1.58
CA LEU A 407 13.59 25.51 -0.48
C LEU A 407 12.09 25.43 -0.84
N GLU A 408 11.75 24.74 -1.93
CA GLU A 408 10.37 24.59 -2.38
C GLU A 408 9.53 23.73 -1.45
N ASP A 409 10.13 22.74 -0.81
CA ASP A 409 9.51 21.94 0.23
C ASP A 409 9.21 22.78 1.47
N TRP A 410 10.17 23.58 1.93
CA TRP A 410 9.97 24.48 3.07
C TRP A 410 8.85 25.50 2.81
N GLU A 411 8.85 26.12 1.62
CA GLU A 411 7.80 27.02 1.19
C GLU A 411 6.43 26.35 1.21
N PHE A 412 6.36 25.12 0.68
CA PHE A 412 5.13 24.33 0.62
C PHE A 412 4.61 24.01 2.03
N TRP A 413 5.47 23.59 2.95
CA TRP A 413 5.08 23.31 4.34
C TRP A 413 4.60 24.55 5.09
N ILE A 414 5.25 25.70 4.89
CA ILE A 414 4.77 26.97 5.44
C ILE A 414 3.37 27.28 4.89
N SER A 415 3.19 27.22 3.57
CA SER A 415 1.88 27.47 2.93
C SER A 415 0.78 26.55 3.47
N LEU A 416 1.10 25.28 3.69
CA LEU A 416 0.17 24.25 4.18
C LEU A 416 -0.22 24.45 5.66
N LEU A 417 0.74 24.83 6.51
CA LEU A 417 0.62 24.78 7.97
C LEU A 417 0.50 26.15 8.64
N LYS A 418 0.77 27.27 7.95
CA LYS A 418 0.77 28.61 8.58
C LYS A 418 -0.53 29.02 9.25
N ASN A 419 -1.66 28.45 8.80
CA ASN A 419 -2.99 28.67 9.37
C ASN A 419 -3.40 27.58 10.38
N GLY A 420 -2.45 26.79 10.87
CA GLY A 420 -2.67 25.64 11.74
C GLY A 420 -3.01 24.36 11.00
N GLY A 421 -3.25 23.30 11.77
CA GLY A 421 -3.53 21.94 11.31
C GLY A 421 -2.76 20.90 12.12
N SER A 422 -3.29 19.69 12.21
CA SER A 422 -2.60 18.58 12.85
C SER A 422 -1.64 17.91 11.86
N LEU A 423 -0.52 17.44 12.38
CA LEU A 423 0.40 16.57 11.66
C LEU A 423 0.89 15.45 12.58
N LEU A 424 1.41 14.39 11.97
CA LEU A 424 1.97 13.26 12.71
C LEU A 424 3.35 12.90 12.17
N CYS A 425 4.32 12.78 13.07
CA CYS A 425 5.60 12.13 12.81
C CYS A 425 5.50 10.68 13.30
N LEU A 426 5.55 9.73 12.37
CA LEU A 426 5.59 8.31 12.69
C LEU A 426 6.94 7.98 13.35
N GLU A 427 6.90 7.26 14.47
CA GLU A 427 8.07 6.66 15.12
C GLU A 427 8.54 5.41 14.35
N TYR A 428 8.79 5.59 13.05
CA TYR A 428 9.24 4.61 12.08
C TYR A 428 10.29 5.26 11.17
N ILE A 429 11.39 4.58 10.88
CA ILE A 429 12.37 5.05 9.88
C ILE A 429 11.84 4.69 8.50
N GLY A 430 11.15 5.65 7.89
CA GLY A 430 10.44 5.45 6.62
C GLY A 430 10.98 6.26 5.46
N PHE A 431 11.93 7.17 5.69
CA PHE A 431 12.56 7.97 4.65
C PHE A 431 14.08 7.79 4.67
N PHE A 432 14.66 7.51 3.51
CA PHE A 432 16.09 7.35 3.33
C PHE A 432 16.58 8.41 2.35
N TYR A 433 17.41 9.33 2.86
CA TYR A 433 17.92 10.48 2.13
C TYR A 433 19.32 10.23 1.57
N GLN A 434 19.48 10.35 0.25
CA GLN A 434 20.74 10.13 -0.44
C GLN A 434 21.63 11.37 -0.36
N VAL A 435 22.68 11.28 0.47
CA VAL A 435 23.67 12.33 0.59
C VAL A 435 24.67 12.23 -0.57
N LYS A 436 24.71 13.29 -1.38
CA LYS A 436 25.64 13.46 -2.50
C LYS A 436 26.76 14.48 -2.18
N PRO A 437 27.95 14.34 -2.79
CA PRO A 437 29.03 15.32 -2.66
C PRO A 437 28.57 16.73 -3.08
N ILE A 438 27.83 16.81 -4.19
CA ILE A 438 27.24 18.03 -4.74
C ILE A 438 25.72 17.86 -4.72
N SER A 439 25.02 18.83 -4.13
CA SER A 439 23.55 18.90 -4.10
C SER A 439 23.08 20.27 -4.57
N MET A 440 21.79 20.39 -4.90
CA MET A 440 21.19 21.67 -5.28
C MET A 440 21.46 22.75 -4.24
N VAL A 441 21.32 22.40 -2.95
CA VAL A 441 21.56 23.32 -1.82
C VAL A 441 23.04 23.69 -1.70
N LYS A 442 23.97 22.75 -1.90
CA LYS A 442 25.42 23.04 -1.86
C LYS A 442 25.88 23.94 -3.01
N LEU A 443 25.14 23.96 -4.12
CA LEU A 443 25.38 24.82 -5.29
C LEU A 443 24.71 26.21 -5.19
N LEU A 444 23.93 26.47 -4.13
CA LEU A 444 23.35 27.79 -3.88
C LEU A 444 24.45 28.80 -3.57
N ASN A 445 24.72 29.70 -4.50
CA ASN A 445 25.54 30.87 -4.23
C ASN A 445 24.80 31.84 -3.30
N GLN A 446 25.55 32.79 -2.72
CA GLN A 446 25.02 33.74 -1.75
C GLN A 446 23.87 34.59 -2.28
N GLU A 447 23.89 34.97 -3.56
CA GLU A 447 22.84 35.76 -4.21
C GLU A 447 21.53 34.99 -4.34
N LYS A 448 21.58 33.75 -4.84
CA LYS A 448 20.41 32.87 -4.96
C LYS A 448 19.80 32.58 -3.58
N ARG A 449 20.66 32.34 -2.58
CA ARG A 449 20.21 32.17 -1.19
C ARG A 449 19.48 33.43 -0.72
N LYS A 450 20.09 34.61 -0.85
CA LYS A 450 19.46 35.88 -0.47
C LYS A 450 18.12 36.10 -1.20
N TYR A 451 18.05 35.79 -2.48
CA TYR A 451 16.81 35.85 -3.26
C TYR A 451 15.70 34.96 -2.66
N LEU A 452 15.98 33.68 -2.42
CA LEU A 452 14.98 32.74 -1.87
C LEU A 452 14.49 33.16 -0.48
N PHE A 453 15.41 33.53 0.42
CA PHE A 453 15.05 33.96 1.78
C PHE A 453 14.25 35.27 1.78
N ASN A 454 14.59 36.22 0.91
CA ASN A 454 13.82 37.46 0.74
C ASN A 454 12.43 37.17 0.16
N TYR A 455 12.34 36.26 -0.81
CA TYR A 455 11.05 35.89 -1.40
C TYR A 455 10.14 35.24 -0.36
N LEU A 456 10.65 34.27 0.42
CA LEU A 456 9.92 33.63 1.50
C LEU A 456 9.44 34.64 2.55
N SER A 457 10.33 35.51 3.02
CA SER A 457 10.01 36.48 4.09
C SER A 457 8.93 37.48 3.67
N ILE A 458 8.89 37.85 2.39
CA ILE A 458 7.84 38.71 1.84
C ILE A 458 6.54 37.93 1.66
N LYS A 459 6.59 36.74 1.04
CA LYS A 459 5.40 35.93 0.73
C LYS A 459 4.63 35.50 1.98
N HIS A 460 5.35 35.15 3.04
CA HIS A 460 4.81 34.63 4.30
C HIS A 460 5.09 35.57 5.48
N ALA A 461 5.10 36.89 5.22
CA ALA A 461 5.41 37.91 6.23
C ALA A 461 4.50 37.80 7.46
N ASP A 462 3.22 37.51 7.25
CA ASP A 462 2.23 37.25 8.30
C ASP A 462 2.65 36.09 9.21
N PHE A 463 3.05 34.97 8.62
CA PHE A 463 3.50 33.79 9.35
C PHE A 463 4.78 34.08 10.15
N PHE A 464 5.81 34.67 9.52
CA PHE A 464 7.05 34.98 10.21
C PHE A 464 6.85 35.98 11.36
N VAL A 465 6.04 37.03 11.15
CA VAL A 465 5.74 38.01 12.21
C VAL A 465 4.98 37.35 13.36
N ASN A 466 4.02 36.47 13.07
CA ASN A 466 3.26 35.75 14.09
C ASN A 466 4.12 34.80 14.92
N GLN A 467 5.10 34.12 14.30
CA GLN A 467 5.91 33.09 14.98
C GLN A 467 7.20 33.62 15.61
N LEU A 468 7.82 34.63 14.99
CA LEU A 468 9.14 35.16 15.39
C LEU A 468 9.05 36.58 16.00
N GLY A 469 7.92 37.27 15.85
CA GLY A 469 7.72 38.63 16.31
C GLY A 469 7.90 39.68 15.21
N SER A 470 7.51 40.92 15.53
CA SER A 470 7.64 42.05 14.60
C SER A 470 9.11 42.35 14.29
N PHE A 471 9.37 43.08 13.21
CA PHE A 471 10.72 43.55 12.89
C PHE A 471 11.36 44.34 14.05
N GLN A 472 10.57 45.11 14.80
CA GLN A 472 11.06 45.80 16.00
C GLN A 472 11.48 44.80 17.09
N GLN A 473 10.68 43.77 17.33
CA GLN A 473 11.02 42.73 18.31
C GLN A 473 12.30 41.98 17.92
N LEU A 474 12.44 41.63 16.65
CA LEU A 474 13.64 40.96 16.15
C LEU A 474 14.90 41.83 16.27
N ILE A 475 14.80 43.15 16.05
CA ILE A 475 15.91 44.07 16.32
C ILE A 475 16.27 44.07 17.80
N ILE A 476 15.27 44.19 18.69
CA ILE A 476 15.47 44.20 20.15
C ILE A 476 16.15 42.89 20.60
N ASP A 477 15.66 41.75 20.11
CA ASP A 477 16.20 40.43 20.45
C ASP A 477 17.63 40.24 19.94
N ARG A 478 17.93 40.73 18.73
CA ARG A 478 19.30 40.76 18.19
C ARG A 478 20.21 41.61 19.06
N ASP A 479 19.81 42.84 19.37
CA ASP A 479 20.63 43.78 20.14
C ASP A 479 20.90 43.25 21.56
N HIS A 480 19.90 42.63 22.20
CA HIS A 480 20.06 41.92 23.46
C HIS A 480 21.01 40.72 23.35
N SER A 481 20.89 39.93 22.28
CA SER A 481 21.75 38.76 22.04
C SER A 481 23.20 39.17 21.80
N GLU A 482 23.43 40.22 21.00
CA GLU A 482 24.75 40.81 20.77
C GLU A 482 25.34 41.34 22.07
N ALA A 483 24.58 42.14 22.84
CA ALA A 483 25.03 42.65 24.13
C ALA A 483 25.42 41.53 25.10
N ASN A 484 24.61 40.47 25.17
CA ASN A 484 24.88 39.28 25.98
C ASN A 484 26.13 38.53 25.51
N PHE A 485 26.32 38.37 24.20
CA PHE A 485 27.52 37.76 23.63
C PHE A 485 28.76 38.58 23.94
N TYR A 486 28.73 39.89 23.72
CA TYR A 486 29.82 40.81 24.09
C TYR A 486 30.13 40.81 25.59
N ALA A 487 29.13 40.66 26.45
CA ALA A 487 29.36 40.50 27.89
C ALA A 487 30.09 39.18 28.19
N LYS A 488 29.68 38.08 27.54
CA LYS A 488 30.33 36.76 27.69
C LYS A 488 31.77 36.77 27.18
N THR A 489 32.08 37.47 26.08
CA THR A 489 33.46 37.56 25.56
C THR A 489 34.42 38.31 26.49
N LYS A 490 33.93 39.08 27.48
CA LYS A 490 34.81 39.63 28.54
C LYS A 490 35.29 38.56 29.53
N SER A 491 34.65 37.39 29.57
CA SER A 491 35.06 36.28 30.42
C SER A 491 36.14 35.43 29.75
N ARG A 492 37.35 35.41 30.34
CA ARG A 492 38.43 34.50 29.91
C ARG A 492 38.00 33.03 29.90
N LYS A 493 37.17 32.62 30.87
CA LYS A 493 36.64 31.24 30.92
C LYS A 493 35.75 30.93 29.73
N PHE A 494 34.89 31.88 29.34
CA PHE A 494 34.03 31.72 28.17
C PHE A 494 34.84 31.68 26.87
N ILE A 495 35.83 32.58 26.71
CA ILE A 495 36.69 32.57 25.51
C ILE A 495 37.45 31.25 25.38
N VAL A 496 38.06 30.79 26.47
CA VAL A 496 38.82 29.53 26.48
C VAL A 496 37.90 28.36 26.14
N ASP A 497 36.72 28.25 26.77
CA ASP A 497 35.75 27.21 26.43
C ASP A 497 35.23 27.32 25.00
N PHE A 498 34.96 28.52 24.51
CA PHE A 498 34.49 28.76 23.15
C PHE A 498 35.53 28.30 22.11
N ILE A 499 36.81 28.59 22.33
CA ILE A 499 37.91 28.14 21.48
C ILE A 499 38.06 26.62 21.57
N THR A 500 38.08 26.04 22.77
CA THR A 500 38.26 24.59 22.91
C THR A 500 37.09 23.79 22.33
N VAL A 501 35.86 24.28 22.47
CA VAL A 501 34.68 23.66 21.85
C VAL A 501 34.70 23.81 20.34
N SER A 502 35.04 25.00 19.82
CA SER A 502 34.97 25.28 18.39
C SER A 502 36.08 24.61 17.57
N PHE A 503 37.28 24.48 18.14
CA PHE A 503 38.45 23.95 17.42
C PHE A 503 38.87 22.55 17.85
N PHE A 504 38.52 22.14 19.08
CA PHE A 504 39.02 20.89 19.67
C PHE A 504 37.90 19.97 20.21
N SER A 505 36.62 20.35 20.06
CA SER A 505 35.45 19.56 20.44
C SER A 505 35.38 19.14 21.92
N PHE A 506 36.03 19.86 22.83
CA PHE A 506 35.92 19.66 24.28
C PHE A 506 35.78 20.98 25.05
N SER A 507 35.18 20.92 26.24
CA SER A 507 35.02 22.07 27.14
C SER A 507 35.84 21.85 28.41
N ILE A 508 36.61 22.86 28.81
CA ILE A 508 37.45 22.86 30.02
C ILE A 508 36.57 23.16 31.25
N PHE A 509 35.58 24.05 31.11
CA PHE A 509 34.77 24.54 32.22
C PHE A 509 33.34 23.98 32.27
N LYS A 510 32.99 23.06 31.36
CA LYS A 510 31.72 22.29 31.26
C LYS A 510 30.43 23.10 31.33
N LYS A 511 30.47 24.42 31.09
CA LYS A 511 29.33 25.31 31.35
C LYS A 511 28.64 25.88 30.12
N TYR A 512 29.22 25.73 28.93
CA TYR A 512 28.72 26.36 27.72
C TYR A 512 28.55 25.29 26.63
N LYS A 513 27.40 24.62 26.63
CA LYS A 513 26.96 23.82 25.47
C LYS A 513 26.46 24.79 24.39
N LYS A 514 26.67 24.38 23.13
CA LYS A 514 26.43 25.15 21.90
C LYS A 514 25.10 25.87 21.90
#